data_AF-A0A7Y8IQI8-F1
#
_entry.id   AF-A0A7Y8IQI8-F1
#
_cell.length_a   1.000
_cell.length_b   1.000
_cell.length_c   1.000
_cell.angle_alpha   90.00
_cell.angle_beta   90.00
_cell.angle_gamma   90.00
#
_symmetry.space_group_name_H-M   'P 1'
#
loop_
_entity.id
_entity.type
_entity.pdbx_description
1 polymer ?
#
loop_
_entity_poly.entity_id
_entity_poly.type
_entity_poly.pdbx_seq_one_letter_code
_entity_poly.pdbx_strand_id
1 'polypeptide(L)' 'MGELKCPTCGKIIMSIKEVERILSKTFNKVLLSRCLCGESFEIRSPTRRVFDISTSSGKRLKQFIEEVEEAL' A
#
# COMPACT_ATOMS: atom_id res chain seq x y z
N MET A 1 1.20 -1.43 -14.35
CA MET A 1 0.58 -1.85 -13.07
C MET A 1 1.27 -1.11 -11.96
N GLY A 2 0.55 -0.47 -11.04
CA GLY A 2 1.16 0.27 -9.94
C GLY A 2 1.68 -0.63 -8.81
N GLU A 3 2.76 -0.19 -8.16
CA GLU A 3 3.43 -0.89 -7.06
C GLU A 3 3.44 -0.01 -5.81
N LEU A 4 3.33 -0.63 -4.63
CA LEU A 4 3.58 0.05 -3.37
C LEU A 4 5.06 -0.08 -2.99
N LYS A 5 5.65 1.05 -2.62
CA LYS A 5 7.06 1.14 -2.22
C LYS A 5 7.21 1.46 -0.75
N CYS A 6 8.25 0.90 -0.14
CA CYS A 6 8.61 1.18 1.25
C CYS A 6 8.99 2.67 1.41
N PRO A 7 8.34 3.43 2.32
CA PRO A 7 8.68 4.83 2.56
C PRO A 7 10.12 5.04 3.07
N THR A 8 10.74 4.02 3.67
CA THR A 8 12.10 4.11 4.20
C THR A 8 13.16 3.88 3.13
N CYS A 9 13.04 2.83 2.32
CA CYS A 9 14.11 2.39 1.42
C CYS A 9 13.74 2.39 -0.07
N GLY A 10 12.50 2.73 -0.42
CA GLY A 10 12.01 2.77 -1.80
C GLY A 10 11.84 1.41 -2.48
N LYS A 11 12.20 0.29 -1.82
CA LYS A 11 12.00 -1.06 -2.36
C LYS A 11 10.52 -1.36 -2.52
N ILE A 12 10.20 -2.13 -3.55
CA ILE A 12 8.85 -2.62 -3.79
C ILE A 12 8.45 -3.55 -2.64
N ILE A 13 7.25 -3.31 -2.12
CA ILE A 13 6.62 -4.14 -1.11
C ILE A 13 5.72 -5.17 -1.79
N MET A 14 4.80 -4.69 -2.62
CA MET A 14 3.73 -5.50 -3.20
C MET A 14 3.04 -4.73 -4.34
N SER A 15 2.34 -5.44 -5.23
CA SER A 15 1.51 -4.80 -6.26
C SER A 15 0.26 -4.16 -5.65
N ILE A 16 -0.24 -3.08 -6.27
CA ILE A 16 -1.49 -2.43 -5.84
C ILE A 16 -2.68 -3.40 -5.88
N LYS A 17 -2.82 -4.18 -6.97
CA LYS A 17 -3.92 -5.14 -7.14
C LYS A 17 -3.98 -6.17 -6.02
N GLU A 18 -2.83 -6.62 -5.55
CA GLU A 18 -2.75 -7.59 -4.46
C GLU A 18 -3.14 -6.96 -3.11
N VAL A 19 -2.73 -5.72 -2.86
CA VAL A 19 -3.16 -4.96 -1.68
C VAL A 19 -4.67 -4.79 -1.68
N GLU A 20 -5.27 -4.37 -2.79
CA GLU A 20 -6.73 -4.24 -2.94
C GLU A 20 -7.44 -5.55 -2.64
N ARG A 21 -6.94 -6.65 -3.24
CA ARG A 21 -7.49 -7.99 -3.02
C ARG A 21 -7.43 -8.39 -1.55
N ILE A 22 -6.32 -8.17 -0.86
CA ILE A 22 -6.18 -8.52 0.57
C ILE A 22 -7.10 -7.64 1.43
N LEU A 23 -7.08 -6.32 1.22
CA LEU A 23 -7.87 -5.39 2.01
C LEU A 23 -9.38 -5.58 1.79
N SER A 24 -9.81 -5.98 0.60
CA SER A 24 -11.23 -6.28 0.32
C SER A 24 -11.78 -7.44 1.15
N LYS A 25 -10.91 -8.35 1.60
CA LYS A 25 -11.26 -9.52 2.43
C LYS A 25 -11.02 -9.29 3.92
N THR A 26 -10.41 -8.16 4.29
CA THR A 26 -10.01 -7.87 5.65
C THR A 26 -10.99 -6.90 6.31
N PHE A 27 -11.64 -7.31 7.40
CA PHE A 27 -12.67 -6.52 8.08
C PHE A 27 -12.18 -5.10 8.45
N ASN A 28 -10.97 -4.98 8.98
CA ASN A 28 -10.40 -3.71 9.42
C ASN A 28 -9.79 -2.88 8.27
N LYS A 29 -9.70 -3.40 7.05
CA LYS A 29 -8.99 -2.77 5.91
C LYS A 29 -7.55 -2.32 6.25
N VAL A 30 -6.89 -3.11 7.09
CA VAL A 30 -5.49 -2.92 7.49
C VAL A 30 -4.69 -4.16 7.11
N LEU A 31 -3.51 -3.96 6.51
CA LEU A 31 -2.53 -5.00 6.24
C LEU A 31 -1.22 -4.65 6.93
N LEU A 32 -0.73 -5.54 7.80
CA LEU A 32 0.57 -5.43 8.44
C LEU A 32 1.57 -6.34 7.74
N SER A 33 2.76 -5.83 7.43
CA SER A 33 3.83 -6.63 6.84
C SER A 33 5.20 -6.02 7.14
N ARG A 34 6.27 -6.60 6.59
CA ARG A 34 7.67 -6.18 6.78
C ARG A 34 8.39 -6.04 5.46
N CYS A 35 9.26 -5.04 5.39
CA CYS A 35 10.13 -4.81 4.25
C CYS A 35 11.47 -5.51 4.50
N LEU A 36 12.15 -5.90 3.41
CA LEU A 36 13.50 -6.46 3.48
C LEU A 36 14.54 -5.51 4.11
N CYS A 37 14.25 -4.21 4.22
CA CYS A 37 15.10 -3.27 4.94
C CYS A 37 14.93 -3.35 6.47
N GLY A 38 14.11 -4.25 6.99
CA GLY A 38 13.87 -4.45 8.43
C GLY A 38 12.70 -3.66 9.01
N GLU A 39 12.10 -2.76 8.24
CA GLU A 39 10.94 -1.97 8.68
C GLU A 39 9.67 -2.80 8.69
N SER A 40 8.91 -2.70 9.78
CA SER A 40 7.51 -3.09 9.77
C SER A 40 6.68 -1.97 9.19
N PHE A 41 5.62 -2.29 8.47
CA PHE A 41 4.72 -1.28 7.93
C PHE A 41 3.27 -1.72 8.01
N GLU A 42 2.40 -0.73 8.01
CA GLU A 42 0.96 -0.85 8.01
C GLU A 42 0.42 -0.17 6.76
N ILE A 43 -0.43 -0.88 6.01
CA ILE A 43 -1.09 -0.40 4.81
C ILE A 43 -2.58 -0.31 5.11
N ARG A 44 -3.15 0.89 4.94
CA ARG A 44 -4.59 1.15 5.07
C ARG A 44 -5.15 1.64 3.76
N SER A 45 -6.41 1.30 3.50
CA SER A 45 -7.20 1.91 2.43
C SER A 45 -8.38 2.68 3.05
N PRO A 46 -8.18 3.95 3.44
CA PRO A 46 -9.27 4.77 4.00
C PRO A 46 -10.38 5.04 2.98
N THR A 47 -10.01 5.15 1.70
CA THR A 47 -10.94 5.28 0.56
C THR A 47 -10.46 4.38 -0.58
N ARG A 48 -11.35 4.07 -1.53
CA ARG A 48 -11.06 3.15 -2.66
C ARG A 48 -9.87 3.58 -3.54
N ARG A 49 -9.41 4.83 -3.43
CA ARG A 49 -8.41 5.41 -4.35
C ARG A 49 -7.10 5.79 -3.68
N VAL A 50 -6.95 5.50 -2.39
CA VAL A 50 -5.76 5.90 -1.63
C VAL A 50 -5.28 4.75 -0.76
N PHE A 51 -3.97 4.51 -0.81
CA PHE A 51 -3.27 3.76 0.22
C PHE A 51 -2.49 4.69 1.12
N ASP A 52 -2.60 4.42 2.41
CA ASP A 52 -1.82 5.06 3.45
C ASP A 52 -0.86 4.03 4.03
N ILE A 53 0.45 4.27 3.87
CA ILE A 53 1.51 3.36 4.30
C ILE A 53 2.28 4.06 5.41
N SER A 54 2.33 3.47 6.58
CA SER A 54 3.16 3.92 7.71
C SER A 54 4.20 2.87 8.06
N THR A 55 5.41 3.30 8.46
CA THR A 55 6.50 2.42 8.89
C THR A 55 6.71 2.49 10.40
N SER A 56 7.39 1.49 10.96
CA SER A 56 7.80 1.45 12.37
C SER A 56 8.69 2.62 12.78
N SER A 57 9.47 3.18 11.85
CA SER A 57 10.24 4.41 12.06
C SER A 57 9.43 5.71 11.98
N GLY A 58 8.10 5.63 11.81
CA GLY A 58 7.22 6.80 11.77
C GLY A 58 7.15 7.51 10.41
N LYS A 59 7.80 6.97 9.36
CA LYS A 59 7.64 7.51 8.00
C LYS A 59 6.26 7.13 7.46
N ARG A 60 5.67 8.03 6.67
CA ARG A 60 4.34 7.84 6.09
C ARG A 60 4.32 8.25 4.62
N LEU A 61 3.62 7.46 3.79
CA LEU A 61 3.43 7.71 2.37
C LEU A 61 1.96 7.53 2.03
N LYS A 62 1.38 8.51 1.35
CA LYS A 62 0.06 8.39 0.72
C LYS A 62 0.24 8.18 -0.77
N GLN A 63 -0.32 7.09 -1.29
CA GLN A 63 -0.26 6.76 -2.71
C GLN A 63 -1.66 6.76 -3.29
N PHE A 64 -1.86 7.59 -4.31
CA PHE A 64 -3.12 7.69 -5.03
C PHE A 64 -3.12 6.67 -6.18
N ILE A 65 -4.24 5.97 -6.34
CA ILE A 65 -4.47 5.09 -7.48
C ILE A 65 -5.14 5.94 -8.55
N GLU A 66 -4.42 6.29 -9.61
CA GLU A 66 -5.03 6.88 -10.79
C GLU A 66 -5.79 5.76 -11.53
N GLU A 67 -7.09 5.95 -11.73
CA GLU A 67 -7.86 5.13 -12.66
C GLU A 67 -7.31 5.44 -14.05
N VAL A 68 -6.57 4.50 -14.63
CA VAL A 68 -6.31 4.57 -16.07
C VAL A 68 -7.68 4.36 -16.72
N GLU A 69 -8.27 5.42 -17.25
CA GLU A 69 -9.37 5.33 -18.19
C GLU A 69 -8.84 4.53 -19.39
N GLU A 70 -9.03 3.20 -19.37
CA GLU A 70 -8.97 2.41 -20.60
C GLU A 70 -10.17 2.85 -21.43
N ALA A 71 -9.93 3.84 -22.30
CA ALA A 71 -10.84 4.21 -23.37
C ALA A 71 -11.08 2.96 -24.24
N LEU A 72 -12.36 2.62 -24.36
CA LEU A 72 -12.94 1.51 -25.13
C LEU A 72 -12.36 1.35 -26.54
#